data_AF-B7QN63-F1
#
_entry.id   AF-B7QN63-F1
#
_cell.length_a   1.000
_cell.length_b   1.000
_cell.length_c   1.000
_cell.angle_alpha   90.00
_cell.angle_beta   90.00
_cell.angle_gamma   90.00
#
_symmetry.space_group_name_H-M   'P 1'
#
loop_
_entity.id
_entity.type
_entity.pdbx_description
1 polymer ?
#
loop_
_entity_poly.entity_id
_entity_poly.type
_entity_poly.pdbx_seq_one_letter_code
_entity_poly.pdbx_strand_id
1 'polypeptide(L)'
;GSVDPDLGHFQPMVALLCGHGRINNQYLAEGQRWVSDPDPKAVCSKDKLSILEYCRKVYPKRDIRNIVESSRYYHVDGWCKVGQRGRSCRGSHWVKPYRCLEGDFQSDALLVPEHCLFDHIHNQSVCQSFDDWNQTAAHSCQGRSMRLRSFAMLLPCGVDIFSGVEFVCCPTEGKSSKEEGKGTSSEEDEDYDDYSSVEEEEETTSTTPSTTTSTTPGTTTERPVDHYFSHFDSKHEHDSFKEAQRNLEEGHREK
;
A
#
# COMPACT_ATOMS: atom_id res chain seq x y z
N GLY A 1 1.07 -1.16 -25.33
CA GLY A 1 0.25 -1.45 -24.14
C GLY A 1 1.03 -2.41 -23.28
N SER A 2 1.68 -1.92 -22.26
CA SER A 2 2.40 -2.73 -21.27
C SER A 2 1.55 -2.73 -20.01
N VAL A 3 0.67 -3.72 -19.89
CA VAL A 3 -0.03 -4.03 -18.64
C VAL A 3 0.70 -5.24 -18.07
N ASP A 4 1.15 -5.10 -16.82
CA ASP A 4 1.85 -6.13 -16.06
C ASP A 4 1.00 -7.43 -16.05
N PRO A 5 1.49 -8.56 -16.57
CA PRO A 5 0.70 -9.78 -16.75
C PRO A 5 0.43 -10.56 -15.45
N ASP A 6 0.84 -10.04 -14.28
CA ASP A 6 0.89 -10.80 -13.03
C ASP A 6 -0.33 -10.61 -12.10
N LEU A 7 -1.38 -9.94 -12.54
CA LEU A 7 -2.63 -9.84 -11.77
C LEU A 7 -3.80 -10.28 -12.64
N GLY A 8 -4.10 -11.59 -12.60
CA GLY A 8 -5.32 -12.17 -13.16
C GLY A 8 -6.61 -11.67 -12.51
N HIS A 9 -6.54 -10.72 -11.57
CA HIS A 9 -7.70 -10.07 -10.97
C HIS A 9 -7.80 -8.62 -11.45
N PHE A 10 -8.98 -8.26 -11.94
CA PHE A 10 -9.30 -6.88 -12.24
C PHE A 10 -9.34 -6.06 -10.94
N GLN A 11 -8.60 -4.95 -10.91
CA GLN A 11 -8.59 -4.02 -9.79
C GLN A 11 -9.23 -2.68 -10.23
N PRO A 12 -10.35 -2.27 -9.62
CA PRO A 12 -11.02 -1.02 -10.00
C PRO A 12 -10.15 0.18 -9.63
N MET A 13 -9.91 1.05 -10.61
CA MET A 13 -9.09 2.26 -10.44
C MET A 13 -9.72 3.46 -11.15
N VAL A 14 -9.49 4.65 -10.61
CA VAL A 14 -9.86 5.92 -11.24
C VAL A 14 -8.62 6.79 -11.42
N ALA A 15 -8.55 7.49 -12.55
CA ALA A 15 -7.47 8.41 -12.87
C ALA A 15 -8.05 9.82 -13.03
N LEU A 16 -7.41 10.77 -12.36
CA LEU A 16 -7.79 12.17 -12.37
C LEU A 16 -6.61 13.01 -12.85
N LEU A 17 -6.89 14.08 -13.59
CA LEU A 17 -5.86 14.95 -14.18
C LEU A 17 -6.11 16.41 -13.81
N CYS A 18 -5.75 16.75 -12.56
CA CYS A 18 -5.90 18.10 -12.02
C CYS A 18 -4.88 19.07 -12.63
N GLY A 19 -5.20 20.37 -12.67
CA GLY A 19 -4.30 21.41 -13.19
C GLY A 19 -4.22 21.49 -14.73
N HIS A 20 -4.91 20.61 -15.46
CA HIS A 20 -4.87 20.54 -16.93
C HIS A 20 -6.16 21.09 -17.58
N GLY A 21 -6.87 21.97 -16.87
CA GLY A 21 -8.17 22.47 -17.27
C GLY A 21 -9.31 21.47 -16.99
N ARG A 22 -10.42 21.62 -17.71
CA ARG A 22 -11.61 20.78 -17.54
C ARG A 22 -11.50 19.51 -18.39
N ILE A 23 -10.79 18.53 -17.84
CA ILE A 23 -10.62 17.19 -18.42
C ILE A 23 -11.51 16.21 -17.65
N ASN A 24 -12.19 15.33 -18.38
CA ASN A 24 -13.00 14.27 -17.80
C ASN A 24 -12.10 13.21 -17.15
N ASN A 25 -12.47 12.79 -15.94
CA ASN A 25 -11.83 11.67 -15.25
C ASN A 25 -11.94 10.38 -16.08
N GLN A 26 -11.02 9.46 -15.83
CA GLN A 26 -11.06 8.13 -16.42
C GLN A 26 -11.20 7.06 -15.35
N TYR A 27 -11.73 5.91 -15.73
CA TYR A 27 -11.81 4.72 -14.90
C TYR A 27 -11.33 3.50 -15.68
N LEU A 28 -10.74 2.53 -14.99
CA LEU A 28 -10.28 1.28 -15.59
C LEU A 28 -11.47 0.33 -15.76
N ALA A 29 -11.87 0.05 -17.01
CA ALA A 29 -12.91 -0.94 -17.27
C ALA A 29 -12.39 -2.38 -17.06
N GLU A 30 -13.29 -3.34 -16.85
CA GLU A 30 -12.97 -4.75 -16.59
C GLU A 30 -12.08 -5.39 -17.66
N GLY A 31 -12.18 -4.93 -18.92
CA GLY A 31 -11.28 -5.31 -20.01
C GLY A 31 -9.89 -4.67 -19.95
N GLN A 32 -9.42 -4.25 -18.77
CA GLN A 32 -8.13 -3.57 -18.53
C GLN A 32 -7.86 -2.38 -19.46
N ARG A 33 -8.90 -1.58 -19.74
CA ARG A 33 -8.81 -0.40 -20.61
C ARG A 33 -9.33 0.83 -19.88
N TRP A 34 -8.55 1.91 -19.91
CA TRP A 34 -8.97 3.21 -19.43
C TRP A 34 -10.10 3.78 -20.30
N VAL A 35 -11.16 4.26 -19.64
CA VAL A 35 -12.33 4.84 -20.27
C VAL A 35 -12.59 6.19 -19.66
N SER A 36 -12.70 7.22 -20.50
CA SER A 36 -13.10 8.56 -20.05
C SER A 36 -14.59 8.62 -19.73
N ASP A 37 -14.95 9.20 -18.59
CA ASP A 37 -16.33 9.36 -18.18
C ASP A 37 -17.04 10.37 -19.10
N PRO A 38 -18.19 10.00 -19.72
CA PRO A 38 -18.94 10.90 -20.58
C PRO A 38 -19.68 12.02 -19.84
N ASP A 39 -19.78 11.95 -18.52
CA ASP A 39 -20.42 12.96 -17.67
C ASP A 39 -19.57 14.24 -17.58
N PRO A 40 -20.10 15.40 -18.01
CA PRO A 40 -19.37 16.67 -17.96
C PRO A 40 -19.06 17.17 -16.53
N LYS A 41 -19.68 16.57 -15.50
CA LYS A 41 -19.39 16.84 -14.09
C LYS A 41 -18.27 15.97 -13.53
N ALA A 42 -17.91 14.87 -14.19
CA ALA A 42 -16.84 13.98 -13.77
C ALA A 42 -15.47 14.56 -14.16
N VAL A 43 -15.11 15.68 -13.55
CA VAL A 43 -13.82 16.36 -13.72
C VAL A 43 -12.94 16.18 -12.48
N CYS A 44 -11.67 16.56 -12.57
CA CYS A 44 -10.74 16.33 -11.47
C CYS A 44 -11.20 16.99 -10.16
N SER A 45 -11.11 16.25 -9.06
CA SER A 45 -11.23 16.75 -7.69
C SER A 45 -9.99 16.34 -6.90
N LYS A 46 -9.56 17.20 -5.96
CA LYS A 46 -8.53 16.87 -4.98
C LYS A 46 -9.11 16.39 -3.64
N ASP A 47 -10.42 16.55 -3.46
CA ASP A 47 -11.12 16.14 -2.25
C ASP A 47 -11.30 14.61 -2.23
N LYS A 48 -10.84 13.97 -1.15
CA LYS A 48 -10.76 12.50 -1.06
C LYS A 48 -12.16 11.86 -1.00
N LEU A 49 -13.12 12.51 -0.36
CA LEU A 49 -14.51 12.05 -0.33
C LEU A 49 -15.14 12.08 -1.73
N SER A 50 -14.93 13.16 -2.47
CA SER A 50 -15.36 13.28 -3.87
C SER A 50 -14.77 12.20 -4.77
N ILE A 51 -13.50 11.83 -4.55
CA ILE A 51 -12.84 10.75 -5.31
C ILE A 51 -13.45 9.38 -4.95
N LEU A 52 -13.72 9.12 -3.66
CA LEU A 52 -14.41 7.90 -3.21
C LEU A 52 -15.83 7.79 -3.79
N GLU A 53 -16.59 8.89 -3.79
CA GLU A 53 -17.89 8.97 -4.44
C GLU A 53 -17.79 8.71 -5.94
N TYR A 54 -16.76 9.24 -6.58
CA TYR A 54 -16.50 8.97 -8.00
C TYR A 54 -16.22 7.49 -8.27
N CYS A 55 -15.40 6.83 -7.45
CA CYS A 55 -15.20 5.37 -7.52
C CYS A 55 -16.53 4.61 -7.42
N ARG A 56 -17.39 4.95 -6.43
CA ARG A 56 -18.72 4.32 -6.27
C ARG A 56 -19.63 4.56 -7.47
N LYS A 57 -19.56 5.75 -8.08
CA LYS A 57 -20.33 6.09 -9.27
C LYS A 57 -19.95 5.21 -10.47
N VAL A 58 -18.66 5.05 -10.75
CA VAL A 58 -18.20 4.31 -11.94
C VAL A 58 -18.14 2.79 -11.74
N TYR A 59 -18.14 2.34 -10.48
CA TYR A 59 -18.19 0.92 -10.10
C TYR A 59 -19.42 0.60 -9.21
N PRO A 60 -20.66 0.82 -9.69
CA PRO A 60 -21.87 0.74 -8.85
C PRO A 60 -22.24 -0.67 -8.38
N LYS A 61 -21.61 -1.70 -8.96
CA LYS A 61 -21.82 -3.12 -8.60
C LYS A 61 -20.79 -3.66 -7.61
N ARG A 62 -19.87 -2.80 -7.15
CA ARG A 62 -18.77 -3.17 -6.24
C ARG A 62 -18.99 -2.48 -4.90
N ASP A 63 -18.64 -3.16 -3.82
CA ASP A 63 -18.72 -2.61 -2.46
C ASP A 63 -17.50 -1.71 -2.19
N ILE A 64 -17.42 -0.56 -2.86
CA ILE A 64 -16.29 0.36 -2.69
C ILE A 64 -16.41 1.12 -1.37
N ARG A 65 -15.47 0.87 -0.45
CA ARG A 65 -15.48 1.45 0.89
C ARG A 65 -14.43 2.54 1.11
N ASN A 66 -13.30 2.47 0.42
CA ASN A 66 -12.22 3.45 0.55
C ASN A 66 -11.45 3.61 -0.78
N ILE A 67 -10.46 4.50 -0.78
CA ILE A 67 -9.53 4.70 -1.88
C ILE A 67 -8.10 4.71 -1.35
N VAL A 68 -7.15 4.41 -2.23
CA VAL A 68 -5.72 4.60 -1.97
C VAL A 68 -5.03 5.06 -3.24
N GLU A 69 -4.18 6.08 -3.16
CA GLU A 69 -3.35 6.48 -4.30
C GLU A 69 -2.33 5.39 -4.66
N SER A 70 -2.07 5.19 -5.94
CA SER A 70 -1.07 4.23 -6.38
C SER A 70 0.36 4.71 -6.08
N SER A 71 1.21 3.79 -5.62
CA SER A 71 2.64 4.00 -5.48
C SER A 71 3.37 4.21 -6.81
N ARG A 72 2.75 3.80 -7.93
CA ARG A 72 3.35 3.84 -9.26
C ARG A 72 2.60 4.78 -10.20
N TYR A 73 3.34 5.34 -11.14
CA TYR A 73 2.76 6.07 -12.25
C TYR A 73 2.25 5.10 -13.32
N TYR A 74 1.10 5.42 -13.87
CA TYR A 74 0.48 4.72 -14.99
C TYR A 74 0.43 5.65 -16.18
N HIS A 75 0.78 5.12 -17.36
CA HIS A 75 0.59 5.82 -18.61
C HIS A 75 -0.87 5.67 -19.05
N VAL A 76 -1.63 6.75 -18.95
CA VAL A 76 -3.05 6.79 -19.31
C VAL A 76 -3.23 7.60 -20.59
N ASP A 77 -3.79 6.96 -21.60
CA ASP A 77 -4.06 7.55 -22.92
C ASP A 77 -5.52 8.02 -23.04
N GLY A 78 -5.81 8.80 -24.09
CA GLY A 78 -7.18 9.05 -24.54
C GLY A 78 -7.98 10.01 -23.66
N TRP A 79 -7.31 10.97 -23.01
CA TRP A 79 -7.99 11.97 -22.18
C TRP A 79 -8.94 12.86 -23.01
N CYS A 80 -10.15 13.08 -22.49
CA CYS A 80 -11.17 13.90 -23.15
C CYS A 80 -11.37 15.20 -22.39
N LYS A 81 -11.36 16.35 -23.08
CA LYS A 81 -11.89 17.59 -22.48
C LYS A 81 -13.40 17.49 -22.33
N VAL A 82 -13.97 18.21 -21.37
CA VAL A 82 -15.43 18.28 -21.20
C VAL A 82 -16.10 18.67 -22.52
N GLY A 83 -17.07 17.86 -22.97
CA GLY A 83 -17.80 18.04 -24.23
C GLY A 83 -17.19 17.33 -25.45
N GLN A 84 -15.96 16.80 -25.35
CA GLN A 84 -15.34 15.97 -26.39
C GLN A 84 -15.67 14.48 -26.18
N ARG A 85 -15.77 13.70 -27.26
CA ARG A 85 -16.08 12.26 -27.21
C ARG A 85 -15.38 11.46 -28.32
N GLY A 86 -15.11 10.18 -28.03
CA GLY A 86 -14.59 9.24 -29.02
C GLY A 86 -13.24 9.67 -29.60
N ARG A 87 -13.10 9.64 -30.93
CA ARG A 87 -11.83 9.90 -31.64
C ARG A 87 -11.28 11.33 -31.46
N SER A 88 -12.05 12.26 -30.91
CA SER A 88 -11.56 13.62 -30.63
C SER A 88 -10.76 13.71 -29.33
N CYS A 89 -10.82 12.70 -28.46
CA CYS A 89 -10.04 12.64 -27.24
C CYS A 89 -8.58 12.41 -27.58
N ARG A 90 -7.70 13.24 -27.02
CA ARG A 90 -6.28 13.30 -27.35
C ARG A 90 -5.49 13.61 -26.09
N GLY A 91 -4.27 13.10 -26.05
CA GLY A 91 -3.36 13.32 -24.94
C GLY A 91 -3.15 12.06 -24.12
N SER A 92 -1.96 12.01 -23.54
CA SER A 92 -1.43 10.89 -22.77
C SER A 92 -0.66 11.49 -21.61
N HIS A 93 -0.87 10.96 -20.42
CA HIS A 93 -0.25 11.49 -19.21
C HIS A 93 0.16 10.36 -18.29
N TRP A 94 1.33 10.52 -17.67
CA TRP A 94 1.70 9.73 -16.52
C TRP A 94 1.00 10.30 -15.29
N VAL A 95 0.17 9.47 -14.65
CA VAL A 95 -0.59 9.85 -13.46
C VAL A 95 -0.48 8.74 -12.42
N LYS A 96 -0.66 9.07 -11.14
CA LYS A 96 -0.92 8.08 -10.10
C LYS A 96 -2.44 7.91 -9.96
N PRO A 97 -3.02 6.78 -10.39
CA PRO A 97 -4.45 6.53 -10.20
C PRO A 97 -4.77 6.26 -8.74
N TYR A 98 -6.03 6.44 -8.36
CA TYR A 98 -6.57 5.92 -7.12
C TYR A 98 -7.13 4.53 -7.35
N ARG A 99 -6.73 3.57 -6.51
CA ARG A 99 -7.41 2.28 -6.40
C ARG A 99 -8.67 2.45 -5.59
N CYS A 100 -9.77 1.91 -6.09
CA CYS A 100 -11.04 1.85 -5.38
C CYS A 100 -11.07 0.57 -4.55
N LEU A 101 -10.97 0.67 -3.23
CA LEU A 101 -10.86 -0.48 -2.34
C LEU A 101 -12.23 -1.11 -2.09
N GLU A 102 -12.37 -2.39 -2.44
CA GLU A 102 -13.61 -3.16 -2.37
C GLU A 102 -13.66 -4.00 -1.08
N GLY A 103 -14.78 -3.94 -0.37
CA GLY A 103 -15.05 -4.73 0.82
C GLY A 103 -14.28 -4.29 2.07
N ASP A 104 -14.05 -5.24 2.96
CA ASP A 104 -13.23 -5.02 4.15
C ASP A 104 -11.77 -4.77 3.75
N PHE A 105 -11.08 -3.98 4.55
CA PHE A 105 -9.71 -3.61 4.24
C PHE A 105 -8.78 -4.82 4.32
N GLN A 106 -7.99 -5.02 3.27
CA GLN A 106 -6.89 -5.96 3.20
C GLN A 106 -5.65 -5.21 2.69
N SER A 107 -4.51 -5.37 3.38
CA SER A 107 -3.26 -4.77 2.93
C SER A 107 -2.69 -5.50 1.70
N ASP A 108 -1.83 -4.83 0.95
CA ASP A 108 -1.21 -5.43 -0.23
C ASP A 108 -0.11 -6.42 0.17
N ALA A 109 -0.05 -7.56 -0.51
CA ALA A 109 1.07 -8.48 -0.33
C ALA A 109 2.36 -7.87 -0.92
N LEU A 110 3.35 -7.58 -0.07
CA LEU A 110 4.66 -7.12 -0.50
C LEU A 110 5.60 -8.31 -0.77
N LEU A 111 6.23 -8.31 -1.94
CA LEU A 111 7.31 -9.24 -2.24
C LEU A 111 8.59 -8.83 -1.50
N VAL A 112 9.23 -9.79 -0.86
CA VAL A 112 10.50 -9.59 -0.13
C VAL A 112 11.59 -10.37 -0.88
N PRO A 113 12.39 -9.70 -1.74
CA PRO A 113 13.51 -10.35 -2.41
C PRO A 113 14.58 -10.80 -1.41
N GLU A 114 15.51 -11.64 -1.88
CA GLU A 114 16.68 -12.03 -1.09
C GLU A 114 17.46 -10.80 -0.60
N HIS A 115 17.99 -10.91 0.62
CA HIS A 115 18.75 -9.86 1.31
C HIS A 115 17.96 -8.57 1.63
N CYS A 116 16.67 -8.50 1.30
CA CYS A 116 15.78 -7.45 1.75
C CYS A 116 15.11 -7.83 3.08
N LEU A 117 14.61 -6.81 3.79
CA LEU A 117 14.00 -6.95 5.10
C LEU A 117 12.59 -6.36 5.05
N PHE A 118 11.62 -7.13 5.51
CA PHE A 118 10.25 -6.68 5.72
C PHE A 118 10.10 -6.11 7.12
N ASP A 119 9.37 -5.00 7.22
CA ASP A 119 9.09 -4.33 8.49
C ASP A 119 7.74 -3.59 8.40
N HIS A 120 7.22 -3.17 9.55
CA HIS A 120 5.99 -2.39 9.61
C HIS A 120 5.97 -1.42 10.79
N ILE A 121 5.23 -0.32 10.64
CA ILE A 121 4.95 0.66 11.68
C ILE A 121 3.44 0.80 11.78
N HIS A 122 2.89 0.64 12.98
CA HIS A 122 1.47 0.83 13.24
C HIS A 122 1.25 1.53 14.58
N ASN A 123 0.43 2.59 14.57
CA ASN A 123 0.00 3.29 15.76
C ASN A 123 -1.45 3.76 15.57
N GLN A 124 -2.38 3.19 16.33
CA GLN A 124 -3.82 3.47 16.21
C GLN A 124 -4.19 4.93 16.50
N SER A 125 -3.38 5.66 17.26
CA SER A 125 -3.59 7.07 17.56
C SER A 125 -3.08 8.01 16.47
N VAL A 126 -2.33 7.48 15.49
CA VAL A 126 -1.77 8.25 14.37
C VAL A 126 -2.58 7.92 13.12
N CYS A 127 -2.95 8.95 12.37
CA CYS A 127 -3.63 8.80 11.10
C CYS A 127 -3.00 9.73 10.07
N GLN A 128 -2.35 9.14 9.06
CA GLN A 128 -1.49 9.85 8.12
C GLN A 128 -1.82 9.50 6.67
N SER A 129 -1.40 10.38 5.76
CA SER A 129 -1.63 10.20 4.32
C SER A 129 -0.66 9.20 3.70
N PHE A 130 -0.96 8.77 2.47
CA PHE A 130 -0.09 7.90 1.69
C PHE A 130 1.36 8.43 1.57
N ASP A 131 1.53 9.73 1.30
CA ASP A 131 2.84 10.34 1.11
C ASP A 131 3.63 10.46 2.43
N ASP A 132 2.95 10.68 3.56
CA ASP A 132 3.58 10.73 4.88
C ASP A 132 4.10 9.34 5.30
N TRP A 133 3.29 8.31 5.04
CA TRP A 133 3.70 6.93 5.30
C TRP A 133 4.81 6.44 4.38
N ASN A 134 4.79 6.86 3.11
CA ASN A 134 5.91 6.61 2.18
C ASN A 134 7.23 7.20 2.72
N GLN A 135 7.19 8.45 3.19
CA GLN A 135 8.36 9.10 3.79
C GLN A 135 8.80 8.37 5.06
N THR A 136 7.87 8.00 5.94
CA THR A 136 8.17 7.29 7.19
C THR A 136 8.84 5.94 6.91
N ALA A 137 8.32 5.16 5.95
CA ALA A 137 8.94 3.91 5.50
C ALA A 137 10.34 4.16 4.91
N ALA A 138 10.52 5.22 4.10
CA ALA A 138 11.81 5.58 3.52
C ALA A 138 12.86 5.93 4.58
N HIS A 139 12.48 6.75 5.56
CA HIS A 139 13.33 7.12 6.69
C HIS A 139 13.71 5.90 7.55
N SER A 140 12.77 4.98 7.79
CA SER A 140 13.05 3.74 8.52
C SER A 140 14.10 2.87 7.82
N CYS A 141 14.02 2.73 6.49
CA CYS A 141 15.05 2.02 5.72
C CYS A 141 16.40 2.76 5.75
N GLN A 142 16.40 4.09 5.65
CA GLN A 142 17.63 4.89 5.65
C GLN A 142 18.40 4.76 6.97
N GLY A 143 17.70 4.69 8.11
CA GLY A 143 18.31 4.44 9.43
C GLY A 143 19.10 3.13 9.52
N ARG A 144 18.88 2.21 8.57
CA ARG A 144 19.56 0.91 8.46
C ARG A 144 20.59 0.87 7.32
N SER A 145 20.93 2.03 6.74
CA SER A 145 21.74 2.11 5.51
C SER A 145 21.16 1.33 4.32
N MET A 146 19.84 1.19 4.27
CA MET A 146 19.08 0.51 3.21
C MET A 146 18.20 1.52 2.47
N ARG A 147 17.61 1.09 1.35
CA ARG A 147 16.64 1.90 0.58
C ARG A 147 15.27 1.25 0.59
N LEU A 148 14.23 2.08 0.67
CA LEU A 148 12.86 1.63 0.48
C LEU A 148 12.67 1.04 -0.93
N ARG A 149 12.19 -0.20 -0.99
CA ARG A 149 11.89 -0.91 -2.24
C ARG A 149 10.41 -0.81 -2.58
N SER A 150 9.54 -1.11 -1.62
CA SER A 150 8.09 -1.11 -1.76
C SER A 150 7.44 -0.92 -0.39
N PHE A 151 6.21 -0.41 -0.37
CA PHE A 151 5.42 -0.22 0.83
C PHE A 151 3.93 -0.35 0.52
N ALA A 152 3.13 -0.61 1.55
CA ALA A 152 1.68 -0.68 1.51
C ALA A 152 1.09 -0.07 2.79
N MET A 153 -0.11 0.47 2.67
CA MET A 153 -0.81 1.07 3.80
C MET A 153 -1.38 0.00 4.73
N LEU A 154 -1.43 0.28 6.04
CA LEU A 154 -2.07 -0.57 7.04
C LEU A 154 -3.26 0.15 7.66
N LEU A 155 -4.36 -0.59 7.80
CA LEU A 155 -5.56 -0.26 8.57
C LEU A 155 -6.07 1.20 8.38
N PRO A 156 -7.12 1.41 7.57
CA PRO A 156 -7.66 2.74 7.36
C PRO A 156 -8.26 3.28 8.65
N CYS A 157 -7.95 4.54 8.95
CA CYS A 157 -8.55 5.32 10.05
C CYS A 157 -9.43 6.47 9.50
N GLY A 158 -9.53 6.59 8.18
CA GLY A 158 -10.41 7.51 7.46
C GLY A 158 -10.32 7.27 5.95
N VAL A 159 -10.86 8.20 5.17
CA VAL A 159 -10.80 8.13 3.70
C VAL A 159 -9.42 8.56 3.22
N ASP A 160 -8.70 7.65 2.55
CA ASP A 160 -7.32 7.84 2.07
C ASP A 160 -6.30 8.22 3.16
N ILE A 161 -6.56 7.84 4.41
CA ILE A 161 -5.66 8.01 5.56
C ILE A 161 -5.62 6.75 6.41
N PHE A 162 -4.43 6.43 6.91
CA PHE A 162 -4.09 5.10 7.42
C PHE A 162 -3.33 5.21 8.74
N SER A 163 -3.43 4.16 9.55
CA SER A 163 -2.82 4.11 10.90
C SER A 163 -1.50 3.35 10.94
N GLY A 164 -0.98 2.97 9.78
CA GLY A 164 0.33 2.36 9.67
C GLY A 164 0.77 2.13 8.22
N VAL A 165 1.96 1.57 8.10
CA VAL A 165 2.61 1.21 6.84
C VAL A 165 3.43 -0.07 7.04
N GLU A 166 3.38 -0.96 6.06
CA GLU A 166 4.32 -2.07 5.93
C GLU A 166 5.23 -1.83 4.73
N PHE A 167 6.49 -2.25 4.82
CA PHE A 167 7.50 -1.89 3.83
C PHE A 167 8.66 -2.89 3.75
N VAL A 168 9.35 -2.83 2.61
CA VAL A 168 10.52 -3.66 2.32
C VAL A 168 11.73 -2.76 2.13
N CYS A 169 12.74 -2.94 2.96
CA CYS A 169 14.04 -2.30 2.83
C CYS A 169 15.01 -3.25 2.10
N CYS A 170 15.72 -2.75 1.09
CA CYS A 170 16.74 -3.52 0.38
C CYS A 170 18.11 -2.84 0.50
N PRO A 171 19.22 -3.59 0.44
CA PRO A 171 20.56 -3.01 0.39
C PRO A 171 20.67 -1.99 -0.74
N THR A 172 21.38 -0.89 -0.51
CA THR A 172 21.72 0.05 -1.58
C THR A 172 22.79 -0.61 -2.46
N GLU A 173 22.54 -0.71 -3.75
CA GLU A 173 23.55 -1.20 -4.69
C GLU A 173 24.74 -0.23 -4.64
N GLY A 174 25.84 -0.71 -4.02
CA GLY A 174 26.96 0.15 -3.63
C GLY A 174 27.74 -0.32 -2.40
N LYS A 175 27.23 -1.28 -1.61
CA LYS A 175 27.99 -1.91 -0.50
C LYS A 175 27.96 -3.44 -0.50
N SER A 176 28.14 -4.06 -1.67
CA SER A 176 28.86 -5.33 -1.68
C SER A 176 30.29 -5.01 -1.28
N SER A 177 30.73 -5.50 -0.12
CA SER A 177 32.11 -5.46 0.37
C SER A 177 33.12 -5.65 -0.78
N LYS A 178 33.66 -4.54 -1.30
CA LYS A 178 34.89 -4.55 -2.08
C LYS A 178 36.02 -4.53 -1.07
N GLU A 179 36.71 -5.66 -0.98
CA GLU A 179 38.10 -5.69 -0.54
C GLU A 179 38.92 -4.67 -1.33
N GLU A 180 39.95 -4.17 -0.64
CA GLU A 180 40.82 -3.06 -0.98
C GLU A 180 41.25 -2.97 -2.46
N GLY A 181 41.12 -1.77 -3.01
CA GLY A 181 41.58 -1.43 -4.36
C GLY A 181 41.69 0.07 -4.54
N LYS A 182 42.79 0.62 -4.01
CA LYS A 182 43.25 2.01 -4.07
C LYS A 182 43.24 2.58 -5.50
N GLY A 183 42.65 3.77 -5.71
CA GLY A 183 42.71 4.51 -6.97
C GLY A 183 42.12 5.93 -6.88
N THR A 184 43.01 6.91 -6.73
CA THR A 184 42.83 8.38 -6.67
C THR A 184 42.34 9.00 -7.99
N SER A 185 41.48 10.05 -7.90
CA SER A 185 41.59 11.43 -8.48
C SER A 185 40.17 12.06 -8.54
N SER A 186 39.85 13.07 -7.70
CA SER A 186 39.74 14.53 -8.02
C SER A 186 38.71 14.87 -9.10
N GLU A 187 37.87 15.90 -9.08
CA GLU A 187 37.47 17.02 -8.21
C GLU A 187 36.23 17.61 -8.94
N GLU A 188 35.29 18.23 -8.23
CA GLU A 188 34.70 19.54 -8.58
C GLU A 188 33.49 19.82 -7.70
N ASP A 189 33.66 20.89 -6.92
CA ASP A 189 32.75 21.50 -5.97
C ASP A 189 31.58 22.20 -6.67
N GLU A 190 30.41 22.25 -6.03
CA GLU A 190 29.54 23.44 -6.10
C GLU A 190 28.71 23.57 -4.81
N ASP A 191 28.91 24.72 -4.19
CA ASP A 191 28.50 25.23 -2.89
C ASP A 191 27.06 25.80 -2.91
N TYR A 192 26.27 25.58 -1.84
CA TYR A 192 25.10 26.41 -1.54
C TYR A 192 24.69 26.31 -0.05
N ASP A 193 25.18 27.28 0.73
CA ASP A 193 24.56 28.05 1.84
C ASP A 193 23.34 27.43 2.58
N ASP A 194 23.48 27.04 3.85
CA ASP A 194 23.35 27.85 5.08
C ASP A 194 21.94 28.45 5.34
N TYR A 195 21.19 27.82 6.25
CA TYR A 195 20.40 28.54 7.25
C TYR A 195 20.26 27.71 8.53
N SER A 196 20.66 28.32 9.64
CA SER A 196 20.72 27.72 10.97
C SER A 196 19.39 27.73 11.74
N SER A 197 19.21 26.66 12.52
CA SER A 197 18.75 26.60 13.92
C SER A 197 17.40 27.19 14.33
N VAL A 198 16.61 26.35 15.03
CA VAL A 198 16.27 26.62 16.43
C VAL A 198 16.10 25.29 17.17
N GLU A 199 16.91 25.14 18.21
CA GLU A 199 16.77 24.13 19.24
C GLU A 199 15.67 24.56 20.22
N GLU A 200 14.84 23.61 20.65
CA GLU A 200 14.19 23.67 21.96
C GLU A 200 14.35 22.29 22.60
N GLU A 201 15.33 22.20 23.49
CA GLU A 201 15.36 21.21 24.56
C GLU A 201 14.37 21.66 25.63
N GLU A 202 13.55 20.74 26.13
CA GLU A 202 13.14 20.72 27.54
C GLU A 202 12.83 19.27 27.93
N GLU A 203 13.20 18.98 29.17
CA GLU A 203 13.43 17.70 29.79
C GLU A 203 12.12 17.10 30.35
N THR A 204 12.03 15.77 30.53
CA THR A 204 11.59 15.14 31.80
C THR A 204 11.41 13.61 31.69
N THR A 205 12.36 12.91 32.33
CA THR A 205 12.19 11.79 33.27
C THR A 205 11.03 10.79 33.15
N SER A 206 11.44 9.53 32.91
CA SER A 206 11.05 8.26 33.57
C SER A 206 9.61 8.11 34.10
N THR A 207 8.94 7.02 33.70
CA THR A 207 8.61 5.87 34.59
C THR A 207 7.87 4.77 33.81
N THR A 208 8.44 3.56 33.82
CA THR A 208 7.82 2.30 33.39
C THR A 208 6.68 1.92 34.33
N PRO A 209 5.61 1.29 33.80
CA PRO A 209 5.06 0.14 34.50
C PRO A 209 4.87 -1.07 33.56
N SER A 210 5.40 -2.20 34.02
CA SER A 210 5.02 -3.54 33.57
C SER A 210 3.61 -3.91 34.05
N THR A 211 3.09 -5.01 33.49
CA THR A 211 1.92 -5.81 33.93
C THR A 211 0.56 -5.25 33.44
N THR A 212 -0.39 -6.00 32.88
CA THR A 212 -0.75 -7.42 33.01
C THR A 212 -1.68 -7.79 31.86
N THR A 213 -1.55 -9.00 31.31
CA THR A 213 -2.55 -9.64 30.46
C THR A 213 -3.87 -9.79 31.23
N SER A 214 -4.98 -9.33 30.68
CA SER A 214 -6.32 -9.60 31.22
C SER A 214 -7.24 -10.05 30.10
N THR A 215 -7.38 -11.37 30.03
CA THR A 215 -8.40 -12.09 29.26
C THR A 215 -9.75 -11.85 29.91
N THR A 216 -10.79 -11.51 29.14
CA THR A 216 -12.19 -11.61 29.60
C THR A 216 -13.02 -12.24 28.47
N PRO A 217 -13.96 -13.16 28.78
CA PRO A 217 -14.49 -14.11 27.83
C PRO A 217 -15.71 -13.57 27.09
N GLY A 218 -15.66 -13.60 25.76
CA GLY A 218 -16.79 -13.35 24.87
C GLY A 218 -17.30 -14.66 24.29
N THR A 219 -18.43 -15.14 24.79
CA THR A 219 -19.18 -16.30 24.33
C THR A 219 -19.29 -16.35 22.80
N THR A 220 -18.59 -17.29 22.18
CA THR A 220 -18.91 -17.80 20.86
C THR A 220 -18.88 -19.31 20.96
N THR A 221 -19.93 -19.96 20.45
CA THR A 221 -20.11 -21.42 20.43
C THR A 221 -18.86 -22.10 19.88
N GLU A 222 -17.96 -22.54 20.77
CA GLU A 222 -16.66 -23.11 20.40
C GLU A 222 -16.89 -24.45 19.70
N ARG A 223 -16.56 -24.49 18.40
CA ARG A 223 -16.12 -25.76 17.81
C ARG A 223 -14.81 -26.13 18.53
N PRO A 224 -14.58 -27.39 18.92
CA PRO A 224 -13.35 -27.78 19.59
C PRO A 224 -12.16 -27.29 18.77
N VAL A 225 -11.26 -26.53 19.40
CA VAL A 225 -10.01 -26.10 18.75
C VAL A 225 -9.22 -27.37 18.44
N ASP A 226 -8.88 -27.58 17.17
CA ASP A 226 -8.12 -28.77 16.75
C ASP A 226 -6.80 -28.82 17.53
N HIS A 227 -6.45 -30.02 18.02
CA HIS A 227 -5.22 -30.26 18.76
C HIS A 227 -3.99 -29.75 17.99
N TYR A 228 -4.02 -29.85 16.66
CA TYR A 228 -2.98 -29.30 15.78
C TYR A 228 -2.71 -27.80 15.99
N PHE A 229 -3.75 -26.99 16.24
CA PHE A 229 -3.60 -25.54 16.45
C PHE A 229 -3.21 -25.16 17.88
N SER A 230 -3.28 -26.09 18.83
CA SER A 230 -2.96 -25.83 20.24
C SER A 230 -1.58 -26.35 20.68
N HIS A 231 -1.00 -27.31 19.94
CA HIS A 231 0.27 -27.95 20.29
C HIS A 231 1.19 -28.06 19.07
N PHE A 232 2.10 -27.10 18.93
CA PHE A 232 3.09 -27.09 17.85
C PHE A 232 4.35 -27.88 18.24
N ASP A 233 4.60 -29.02 17.57
CA ASP A 233 5.86 -29.77 17.65
C ASP A 233 6.62 -29.69 16.32
N SER A 234 7.72 -28.95 16.29
CA SER A 234 8.49 -28.73 15.07
C SER A 234 9.14 -29.99 14.50
N LYS A 235 9.33 -31.05 15.31
CA LYS A 235 9.93 -32.30 14.82
C LYS A 235 8.94 -33.19 14.06
N HIS A 236 7.65 -33.06 14.33
CA HIS A 236 6.60 -33.90 13.75
C HIS A 236 5.49 -33.05 13.09
N GLU A 237 5.81 -31.81 12.72
CA GLU A 237 4.86 -30.82 12.19
C GLU A 237 4.15 -31.35 10.94
N HIS A 238 4.90 -31.89 9.98
CA HIS A 238 4.36 -32.41 8.73
C HIS A 238 3.39 -33.58 8.92
N ASP A 239 3.69 -34.48 9.86
CA ASP A 239 2.83 -35.62 10.16
C ASP A 239 1.55 -35.17 10.89
N SER A 240 1.70 -34.22 11.82
CA SER A 240 0.59 -33.59 12.54
C SER A 240 -0.34 -32.83 11.58
N PHE A 241 0.22 -32.13 10.60
CA PHE A 241 -0.54 -31.44 9.55
C PHE A 241 -1.36 -32.42 8.70
N LYS A 242 -0.76 -33.52 8.27
CA LYS A 242 -1.44 -34.56 7.48
C LYS A 242 -2.56 -35.27 8.23
N GLU A 243 -2.41 -35.42 9.54
CA GLU A 243 -3.46 -35.98 10.40
C GLU A 243 -4.63 -35.01 10.54
N ALA A 244 -4.35 -33.73 10.85
CA ALA A 244 -5.37 -32.68 10.92
C ALA A 244 -6.13 -32.51 9.61
N GLN A 245 -5.43 -32.54 8.46
CA GLN A 245 -6.05 -32.47 7.14
C GLN A 245 -7.02 -33.64 6.89
N ARG A 246 -6.61 -34.88 7.22
CA ARG A 246 -7.49 -36.05 7.09
C ARG A 246 -8.72 -35.95 7.98
N ASN A 247 -8.54 -35.54 9.23
CA ASN A 247 -9.65 -35.39 10.18
C ASN A 247 -10.68 -34.37 9.69
N LEU A 248 -10.23 -33.27 9.08
CA LEU A 248 -11.11 -32.29 8.44
C LEU A 248 -11.82 -32.88 7.21
N GLU A 249 -11.10 -33.57 6.33
CA GLU A 249 -11.69 -34.20 5.14
C GLU A 249 -12.74 -35.27 5.51
N GLU A 250 -12.49 -36.07 6.55
CA GLU A 250 -13.44 -37.05 7.09
C GLU A 250 -14.66 -36.36 7.72
N GLY A 251 -14.46 -35.33 8.54
CA GLY A 251 -15.56 -34.58 9.14
C GLY A 251 -16.44 -33.81 8.13
N HIS A 252 -15.88 -33.47 6.96
CA HIS A 252 -16.64 -32.91 5.84
C HIS A 252 -17.41 -33.98 5.04
N ARG A 253 -17.01 -35.25 5.13
CA ARG A 253 -17.65 -36.38 4.45
C ARG A 253 -18.81 -36.97 5.26
N GLU A 254 -18.79 -36.81 6.58
CA GLU A 254 -19.82 -37.28 7.51
C GLU A 254 -20.99 -36.29 7.70
N LYS A 255 -20.99 -35.14 6.99
CA LYS A 255 -22.08 -34.15 6.96
C LYS A 255 -22.78 -34.14 5.60
#